data_AF-A0YN44-F1
#
_entry.id   AF-A0YN44-F1
#
_cell.length_a   1.000
_cell.length_b   1.000
_cell.length_c   1.000
_cell.angle_alpha   90.00
_cell.angle_beta   90.00
_cell.angle_gamma   90.00
#
_symmetry.space_group_name_H-M   'P 1'
#
loop_
_entity.id
_entity.type
_entity.pdbx_description
1 polymer ?
#
loop_
_entity_poly.entity_id
_entity_poly.type
_entity_poly.pdbx_seq_one_letter_code
_entity_poly.pdbx_strand_id
1 'polypeptide(L)' 'METLEFVIYPDGRVQEKVTGIVGASCEEVTKAIEAELGVVLNQETTSEYFAQTQNQSQTATAQVNFSNW' A
#
# COMPACT_ATOMS: atom_id res chain seq x y z
N MET A 1 -3.88 -1.62 -10.18
CA MET A 1 -4.44 -0.31 -10.51
C MET A 1 -4.78 0.34 -9.18
N GLU A 2 -4.24 1.52 -8.93
CA GLU A 2 -4.38 2.26 -7.67
C GLU A 2 -5.63 3.15 -7.76
N THR A 3 -6.45 3.15 -6.72
CA THR A 3 -7.71 3.89 -6.69
C THR A 3 -7.88 4.58 -5.34
N LEU A 4 -8.20 5.87 -5.40
CA LEU A 4 -8.62 6.69 -4.26
C LEU A 4 -10.11 7.01 -4.42
N GLU A 5 -10.92 6.62 -3.44
CA GLU A 5 -12.35 6.90 -3.40
C GLU A 5 -12.66 7.82 -2.21
N PHE A 6 -13.44 8.87 -2.48
CA PHE A 6 -13.91 9.81 -1.46
C PHE A 6 -15.43 9.77 -1.40
N VAL A 7 -15.96 9.55 -0.19
CA VAL A 7 -17.40 9.62 0.11
C VAL A 7 -17.64 10.81 1.01
N ILE A 8 -18.36 11.81 0.50
CA ILE A 8 -18.75 12.99 1.26
C ILE A 8 -20.17 12.79 1.76
N TYR A 9 -20.33 12.73 3.07
CA TYR A 9 -21.63 12.59 3.72
C TYR A 9 -22.32 13.95 3.86
N PRO A 10 -23.67 13.99 3.86
CA PRO A 10 -24.43 15.23 4.02
C PRO A 10 -24.24 15.90 5.39
N ASP A 11 -23.64 15.20 6.36
CA ASP A 11 -23.25 15.74 7.66
C ASP A 11 -21.86 16.41 7.66
N GLY A 12 -21.19 16.47 6.50
CA GLY A 12 -19.89 17.10 6.33
C GLY A 12 -18.70 16.20 6.60
N ARG A 13 -18.90 14.91 6.92
CA ARG A 13 -17.81 13.95 7.07
C ARG A 13 -17.31 13.49 5.70
N VAL A 14 -15.99 13.31 5.59
CA VAL A 14 -15.34 12.74 4.41
C VAL A 14 -14.76 11.39 4.80
N GLN A 15 -15.11 10.35 4.06
CA GLN A 15 -14.48 9.03 4.16
C GLN A 15 -13.58 8.82 2.95
N GLU A 16 -12.31 8.54 3.22
CA GLU A 16 -11.31 8.18 2.22
C GLU A 16 -11.11 6.66 2.21
N LYS A 17 -11.06 6.07 1.02
CA LYS A 17 -10.75 4.66 0.81
C LYS A 17 -9.67 4.52 -0.24
N VAL A 18 -8.52 3.99 0.19
CA VAL A 18 -7.36 3.73 -0.66
C VAL A 18 -7.30 2.24 -0.98
N THR A 19 -7.20 1.91 -2.27
CA THR A 19 -7.07 0.51 -2.72
C THR A 19 -6.00 0.40 -3.80
N GLY A 20 -5.37 -0.77 -3.87
CA GLY A 20 -4.36 -1.06 -4.90
C GLY A 20 -2.95 -0.54 -4.61
N ILE A 21 -2.74 0.18 -3.49
CA ILE A 21 -1.42 0.53 -2.95
C ILE A 21 -1.06 -0.47 -1.86
N VAL A 22 0.10 -1.12 -1.97
CA VAL A 22 0.55 -2.16 -1.03
C VAL A 22 1.60 -1.63 -0.06
N GLY A 23 1.51 -2.05 1.20
CA GLY A 23 2.47 -1.68 2.24
C GLY A 23 2.33 -0.24 2.75
N ALA A 24 3.36 0.21 3.48
CA ALA A 24 3.37 1.53 4.14
C ALA A 24 3.28 2.74 3.18
N SER A 25 3.49 2.53 1.86
CA SER A 25 3.28 3.59 0.87
C SER A 25 1.84 4.13 0.86
N CYS A 26 0.84 3.33 1.24
CA CYS A 26 -0.53 3.84 1.32
C CYS A 26 -0.71 4.85 2.46
N GLU A 27 0.04 4.70 3.56
CA GLU A 27 -0.01 5.60 4.72
C GLU A 27 0.63 6.97 4.41
N GLU A 28 1.70 6.99 3.61
CA GLU A 28 2.36 8.25 3.24
C GLU A 28 1.47 9.10 2.31
N VAL A 29 0.72 8.43 1.42
CA VAL A 29 -0.23 9.10 0.52
C VAL A 29 -1.43 9.64 1.29
N THR A 30 -2.02 8.86 2.20
CA THR A 30 -3.16 9.32 3.00
C THR A 30 -2.77 10.46 3.93
N LYS A 31 -1.56 10.44 4.51
CA LYS A 31 -1.12 11.45 5.48
C LYS A 31 -1.13 12.88 4.92
N ALA A 32 -0.74 13.07 3.67
CA ALA A 32 -0.78 14.39 3.03
C ALA A 32 -2.23 14.88 2.83
N ILE A 33 -3.13 13.96 2.54
CA ILE A 33 -4.54 14.23 2.27
C ILE A 33 -5.30 14.48 3.57
N GLU A 34 -5.05 13.68 4.61
CA GLU A 34 -5.61 13.84 5.95
C GLU A 34 -5.25 15.20 6.55
N ALA A 35 -4.02 15.68 6.34
CA ALA A 35 -3.58 17.00 6.80
C ALA A 35 -4.38 18.15 6.15
N GLU A 36 -4.79 17.99 4.90
CA GLU A 36 -5.59 18.99 4.17
C GLU A 36 -7.09 18.88 4.49
N LEU A 37 -7.60 17.66 4.74
CA LEU A 37 -9.00 17.40 5.08
C LEU A 37 -9.35 17.75 6.54
N GLY A 38 -8.37 17.75 7.45
CA GLY A 38 -8.52 18.22 8.82
C GLY A 38 -8.13 17.20 9.89
N VAL A 39 -9.11 16.76 10.70
CA VAL A 39 -8.84 15.86 11.84
C VAL A 39 -9.33 14.45 11.52
N VAL A 40 -8.42 13.48 11.61
CA VAL A 40 -8.73 12.06 11.46
C VAL A 40 -9.52 11.59 12.69
N LEU A 41 -10.78 11.22 12.48
CA LEU A 41 -11.63 10.68 13.54
C LEU A 41 -11.45 9.17 13.72
N ASN A 42 -11.24 8.46 12.62
CA ASN A 42 -11.12 7.00 12.63
C ASN A 42 -10.24 6.56 11.45
N GLN A 43 -9.31 5.65 11.71
CA GLN A 43 -8.42 5.06 10.71
C GLN A 43 -8.51 3.55 10.81
N GLU A 44 -8.69 2.88 9.68
CA GLU A 44 -8.74 1.41 9.60
C GLU A 44 -7.79 0.93 8.51
N THR A 45 -6.82 0.08 8.89
CA THR A 45 -5.87 -0.51 7.97
C THR A 45 -6.47 -1.74 7.30
N THR A 46 -6.41 -1.81 5.98
CA THR A 46 -6.86 -2.97 5.21
C THR A 46 -5.75 -4.00 5.02
N SER A 47 -6.08 -5.19 4.52
CA SER A 47 -5.12 -6.28 4.28
C SER A 47 -3.94 -5.86 3.39
N GLU A 48 -4.16 -4.91 2.47
CA GLU A 48 -3.16 -4.33 1.58
C GLU A 48 -2.05 -3.59 2.32
N TYR A 49 -2.35 -3.00 3.49
CA TYR A 49 -1.36 -2.37 4.37
C TYR A 49 -0.33 -3.39 4.87
N PHE A 50 -0.80 -4.60 5.21
CA PHE A 50 0.04 -5.69 5.71
C PHE A 50 0.70 -6.49 4.58
N ALA A 51 0.32 -6.25 3.32
CA ALA A 51 0.93 -6.88 2.17
C ALA A 51 2.36 -6.33 1.97
N GLN A 52 3.35 -7.08 2.46
CA GLN A 52 4.74 -6.73 2.28
C GLN A 52 5.16 -6.96 0.81
N THR A 53 5.67 -5.91 0.14
CA THR A 53 6.27 -6.06 -1.19
C THR A 53 7.53 -6.93 -1.05
N GLN A 54 7.40 -8.22 -1.35
CA GLN A 54 8.53 -9.14 -1.46
C GLN A 54 9.31 -8.77 -2.72
N ASN A 55 10.28 -7.87 -2.62
CA ASN A 55 11.30 -7.69 -3.65
C ASN A 55 12.21 -8.93 -3.65
N GLN A 56 11.74 -10.00 -4.29
CA GLN A 56 12.53 -11.18 -4.53
C GLN A 56 13.54 -10.89 -5.64
N SER A 57 14.68 -10.32 -5.27
CA SER A 57 15.88 -10.33 -6.11
C SER A 57 16.45 -11.75 -6.12
N GLN A 58 15.81 -12.66 -6.84
CA GLN A 58 16.34 -14.01 -7.08
C GLN A 58 17.32 -13.96 -8.26
N THR A 59 18.53 -13.45 -8.04
CA THR A 59 19.66 -13.80 -8.92
C THR A 59 20.13 -15.20 -8.54
N ALA A 60 19.44 -16.23 -9.06
CA ALA A 60 19.90 -17.60 -8.99
C ALA A 60 20.96 -17.84 -10.08
N THR A 61 22.22 -17.52 -9.79
CA THR A 61 23.35 -17.99 -10.61
C THR A 61 23.63 -19.45 -10.27
N ALA A 62 22.91 -20.36 -10.91
CA ALA A 62 23.26 -21.78 -10.89
C ALA A 62 24.47 -22.00 -11.81
N GLN A 63 25.69 -21.90 -11.26
CA GLN A 63 26.90 -22.38 -11.95
C GLN A 63 26.97 -23.90 -11.79
N VAL A 64 26.51 -24.63 -12.80
CA VAL A 64 26.77 -26.06 -12.95
C VAL A 64 28.25 -26.26 -13.30
N ASN A 65 29.03 -26.75 -12.33
CA ASN A 65 30.40 -27.19 -12.57
C ASN A 65 30.36 -28.65 -13.07
N PHE A 66 30.89 -28.87 -14.27
CA PHE A 66 30.96 -30.16 -14.94
C PHE A 66 31.93 -31.10 -14.20
N SER A 67 31.50 -32.32 -13.89
CA SER A 67 32.41 -33.42 -13.54
C SER A 67 32.18 -34.57 -14.51
N ASN A 68 33.12 -34.72 -15.44
CA ASN A 68 33.21 -35.86 -16.34
C ASN A 68 33.93 -36.99 -15.60
N TRP A 69 33.21 -38.06 -15.27
CA TRP A 69 33.76 -39.33 -14.79
C TRP A 69 33.08 -40.49 -15.52
#